data_AF-A0A534LS29-F1
#
_entry.id   AF-A0A534LS29-F1
#
_cell.length_a   1.000
_cell.length_b   1.000
_cell.length_c   1.000
_cell.angle_alpha   90.00
_cell.angle_beta   90.00
_cell.angle_gamma   90.00
#
_symmetry.space_group_name_H-M   'P 1'
#
loop_
_entity.id
_entity.type
_entity.pdbx_description
1 polymer ?
#
loop_
_entity_poly.entity_id
_entity_poly.type
_entity_poly.pdbx_seq_one_letter_code
_entity_poly.pdbx_strand_id
1 'polypeptide(L)'
;MARLPLLRGEGFVGTVRSIAVSRDDPSALGPFARDMEHVFIRGAASRRRETTMSEYEALAKNVIRRTLHIQPKENVIVECWNHGLPIATEVVYQARAAGARPMLLLEDEDTYWRSVKTLPESKLGQVGSHEWKAIAEADGYVFIPGPADITKIREAGKKYSAATAYNEEWYRRAKRNRLRGARLGLGYVTEPRARSYGFDLPAWREMVLAASSVDGQQIVRTGRKVTKALAKKGRVEISHPNGTQFSCDLVGNPAGIEDGIITKEDLDQGENMANLPAGEAFVVPDVKSGDGTIVFDQPIAWLGRWIRGVRVAFDGGRMTKFSASENEDLIRTEWEEAKGPKDLLGYLDIGLNPNARSGFLQDVIVAGNVYVAVGANDEVPGGKNKTDFYLGGSLTGANVTIDGREVIRSGNLTT
;
A
#
# COMPACT_ATOMS: atom_id res chain seq x y z
N MET A 1 -10.31 4.55 14.32
CA MET A 1 -8.83 4.69 14.31
C MET A 1 -8.47 4.27 12.90
N ALA A 2 -8.19 5.25 12.05
CA ALA A 2 -8.28 5.06 10.61
C ALA A 2 -7.12 4.22 10.07
N ARG A 3 -7.44 3.03 9.57
CA ARG A 3 -6.52 2.19 8.82
C ARG A 3 -6.40 2.78 7.41
N LEU A 4 -5.20 3.24 7.04
CA LEU A 4 -4.86 3.28 5.61
C LEU A 4 -4.83 1.81 5.14
N PRO A 5 -5.42 1.46 3.99
CA PRO A 5 -5.00 0.29 3.25
C PRO A 5 -3.57 0.60 2.85
N LEU A 6 -2.66 0.00 3.59
CA LEU A 6 -1.23 0.06 3.40
C LEU A 6 -0.90 -0.57 2.04
N LEU A 7 0.19 -0.15 1.40
CA LEU A 7 1.05 -1.18 0.82
C LEU A 7 1.43 -2.05 2.02
N ARG A 8 0.84 -3.24 2.11
CA ARG A 8 0.99 -4.19 3.22
C ARG A 8 2.48 -4.24 3.63
N GLY A 9 2.84 -3.60 4.75
CA GLY A 9 4.24 -3.42 5.13
C GLY A 9 4.68 -2.11 5.82
N GLU A 10 3.82 -1.14 6.15
CA GLU A 10 4.23 0.00 7.00
C GLU A 10 3.51 -0.02 8.36
N GLY A 11 4.27 -0.22 9.44
CA GLY A 11 3.78 -0.28 10.83
C GLY A 11 3.25 1.06 11.36
N PHE A 12 2.33 0.97 12.33
CA PHE A 12 1.77 2.10 13.07
C PHE A 12 2.79 2.66 14.09
N VAL A 13 2.49 3.81 14.71
CA VAL A 13 3.33 4.45 15.75
C VAL A 13 2.49 4.65 17.01
N GLY A 14 2.89 3.99 18.09
CA GLY A 14 2.46 4.33 19.44
C GLY A 14 3.45 5.21 20.24
N THR A 15 3.14 5.45 21.50
CA THR A 15 3.36 6.70 22.26
C THR A 15 4.71 6.80 22.96
N VAL A 16 5.49 7.85 22.69
CA VAL A 16 6.67 8.22 23.53
C VAL A 16 6.40 9.54 24.30
N ARG A 17 6.67 9.55 25.61
CA ARG A 17 6.54 10.72 26.50
C ARG A 17 7.76 11.64 26.40
N SER A 18 7.53 12.94 26.24
CA SER A 18 8.55 13.99 26.13
C SER A 18 8.87 14.68 27.46
N ILE A 19 10.12 15.11 27.63
CA ILE A 19 10.60 16.08 28.64
C ILE A 19 10.71 17.45 27.97
N ALA A 20 10.26 18.51 28.66
CA ALA A 20 10.12 19.88 28.14
C ALA A 20 11.20 20.83 28.68
N VAL A 21 11.61 21.82 27.86
CA VAL A 21 12.25 23.08 28.29
C VAL A 21 11.75 24.23 27.38
N SER A 22 11.29 25.33 27.99
CA SER A 22 10.84 26.60 27.37
C SER A 22 12.03 27.56 27.11
N ARG A 23 12.00 28.74 26.48
CA ARG A 23 11.04 29.81 26.12
C ARG A 23 11.84 30.77 25.18
N ASP A 24 11.29 31.53 24.23
CA ASP A 24 10.83 32.93 24.37
C ASP A 24 10.41 33.53 23.01
N ASP A 25 9.72 34.68 23.09
CA ASP A 25 8.75 35.33 22.17
C ASP A 25 9.35 36.55 21.37
N PRO A 26 8.61 37.45 20.67
CA PRO A 26 8.67 37.65 19.21
C PRO A 26 8.85 39.15 18.80
N SER A 27 8.40 39.51 17.58
CA SER A 27 8.20 40.85 16.95
C SER A 27 9.22 41.18 15.84
N ALA A 28 8.94 41.84 14.72
CA ALA A 28 7.82 42.63 14.18
C ALA A 28 8.11 42.80 12.64
N LEU A 29 7.19 42.81 11.65
CA LEU A 29 6.41 43.93 11.06
C LEU A 29 6.12 43.58 9.57
N GLY A 30 4.93 43.91 9.03
CA GLY A 30 4.51 43.73 7.61
C GLY A 30 4.81 44.96 6.72
N PRO A 31 4.01 45.32 5.68
CA PRO A 31 3.02 44.57 4.89
C PRO A 31 3.18 44.72 3.34
N PHE A 32 2.26 44.08 2.62
CA PHE A 32 2.05 43.95 1.16
C PHE A 32 1.78 45.26 0.37
N ALA A 33 2.13 45.27 -0.94
CA ALA A 33 1.25 45.54 -2.10
C ALA A 33 2.06 45.55 -3.43
N ARG A 34 1.74 44.65 -4.39
CA ARG A 34 1.03 44.86 -5.68
C ARG A 34 1.91 45.40 -6.82
N ASP A 35 2.03 44.61 -7.90
CA ASP A 35 1.68 45.01 -9.27
C ASP A 35 1.53 43.78 -10.17
N MET A 36 0.35 43.65 -10.78
CA MET A 36 0.02 42.65 -11.80
C MET A 36 -0.04 43.37 -13.15
N GLU A 37 0.96 43.14 -14.01
CA GLU A 37 0.86 43.47 -15.42
C GLU A 37 0.50 42.22 -16.23
N HIS A 38 -0.61 42.32 -16.96
CA HIS A 38 -1.06 41.33 -17.93
C HIS A 38 -0.16 41.40 -19.18
N VAL A 39 0.77 40.46 -19.31
CA VAL A 39 1.54 40.29 -20.56
C VAL A 39 0.85 39.23 -21.43
N PHE A 40 0.20 39.66 -22.51
CA PHE A 40 -0.23 38.80 -23.61
C PHE A 40 0.93 38.64 -24.62
N ILE A 41 1.53 37.46 -24.72
CA ILE A 41 2.46 37.13 -25.81
C ILE A 41 1.73 36.28 -26.86
N ARG A 42 1.53 36.86 -28.06
CA ARG A 42 1.08 36.13 -29.27
C ARG A 42 2.22 35.25 -29.80
N GLY A 43 1.88 34.03 -30.18
CA GLY A 43 2.81 32.95 -30.50
C GLY A 43 3.53 33.04 -31.85
N ALA A 44 4.63 32.28 -31.93
CA ALA A 44 5.24 31.84 -33.17
C ALA A 44 4.85 30.36 -33.43
N ALA A 45 4.49 30.05 -34.66
CA ALA A 45 4.03 28.73 -35.08
C ALA A 45 5.18 27.71 -35.20
N SER A 46 4.87 26.50 -34.73
CA SER A 46 5.27 25.20 -35.27
C SER A 46 6.76 24.92 -35.49
N ARG A 47 7.40 24.36 -34.46
CA ARG A 47 8.25 23.17 -34.67
C ARG A 47 7.37 21.95 -34.38
N ARG A 48 7.30 20.99 -35.31
CA ARG A 48 6.75 19.66 -35.03
C ARG A 48 7.49 19.12 -33.80
N ARG A 49 6.82 19.12 -32.64
CA ARG A 49 7.26 18.33 -31.50
C ARG A 49 7.10 16.88 -31.94
N GLU A 50 8.20 16.15 -32.02
CA GLU A 50 8.14 14.73 -31.68
C GLU A 50 7.43 14.68 -30.33
N THR A 51 6.21 14.15 -30.31
CA THR A 51 5.54 13.81 -29.07
C THR A 51 6.39 12.72 -28.43
N THR A 52 7.38 13.12 -27.63
CA THR A 52 8.03 12.24 -26.69
C THR A 52 6.92 11.73 -25.78
N MET A 53 6.48 10.50 -26.02
CA MET A 53 5.50 9.82 -25.18
C MET A 53 5.96 9.92 -23.73
N SER A 54 5.06 10.31 -22.83
CA SER A 54 5.35 10.30 -21.40
C SER A 54 5.78 8.89 -21.00
N GLU A 55 6.81 8.74 -20.17
CA GLU A 55 7.21 7.43 -19.65
C GLU A 55 6.08 6.74 -18.87
N TYR A 56 5.10 7.51 -18.39
CA TYR A 56 3.92 7.01 -17.68
C TYR A 56 2.74 6.67 -18.59
N GLU A 57 2.83 6.92 -19.89
CA GLU A 57 1.70 6.81 -20.82
C GLU A 57 1.07 5.41 -20.81
N ALA A 58 1.91 4.35 -20.85
CA ALA A 58 1.43 2.97 -20.82
C ALA A 58 0.71 2.65 -19.51
N LEU A 59 1.29 3.06 -18.38
CA LEU A 59 0.69 2.90 -17.05
C LEU A 59 -0.65 3.64 -16.96
N ALA A 60 -0.67 4.93 -17.31
CA ALA A 60 -1.87 5.76 -17.25
C ALA A 60 -3.00 5.23 -18.15
N LYS A 61 -2.67 4.79 -19.37
CA LYS A 61 -3.65 4.14 -20.26
C LYS A 61 -4.23 2.87 -19.64
N ASN A 62 -3.40 2.03 -19.03
CA ASN A 62 -3.84 0.81 -18.37
C ASN A 62 -4.73 1.12 -17.17
N VAL A 63 -4.36 2.08 -16.33
CA VAL A 63 -5.16 2.52 -15.18
C VAL A 63 -6.56 2.95 -15.63
N ILE A 64 -6.63 3.84 -16.63
CA ILE A 64 -7.92 4.39 -17.11
C ILE A 64 -8.76 3.31 -17.81
N ARG A 65 -8.17 2.50 -18.69
CA ARG A 65 -8.94 1.62 -19.59
C ARG A 65 -9.14 0.20 -19.05
N ARG A 66 -8.16 -0.32 -18.32
CA ARG A 66 -8.11 -1.73 -17.89
C ARG A 66 -8.36 -1.89 -16.39
N THR A 67 -7.74 -1.07 -15.55
CA THR A 67 -7.94 -1.16 -14.10
C THR A 67 -9.30 -0.62 -13.69
N LEU A 68 -9.63 0.61 -14.12
CA LEU A 68 -10.84 1.31 -13.67
C LEU A 68 -11.99 1.26 -14.68
N HIS A 69 -11.74 0.78 -15.90
CA HIS A 69 -12.72 0.72 -16.99
C HIS A 69 -13.49 2.03 -17.20
N ILE A 70 -12.79 3.16 -17.13
CA ILE A 70 -13.38 4.51 -17.23
C ILE A 70 -14.07 4.69 -18.57
N GLN A 71 -15.29 5.22 -18.52
CA GLN A 71 -16.14 5.50 -19.68
C GLN A 71 -16.14 7.00 -20.02
N PRO A 72 -16.50 7.38 -21.26
CA PRO A 72 -16.74 8.77 -21.60
C PRO A 72 -17.77 9.42 -20.67
N LYS A 73 -17.53 10.69 -20.31
CA LYS A 73 -18.34 11.54 -19.42
C LYS A 73 -18.30 11.19 -17.92
N GLU A 74 -17.63 10.12 -17.52
CA GLU A 74 -17.42 9.81 -16.10
C GLU A 74 -16.50 10.84 -15.43
N ASN A 75 -16.73 11.09 -14.14
CA ASN A 75 -15.93 11.99 -13.32
C ASN A 75 -14.80 11.21 -12.64
N VAL A 76 -13.56 11.67 -12.79
CA VAL A 76 -12.38 10.99 -12.24
C VAL A 76 -11.62 11.93 -11.32
N ILE A 77 -11.35 11.52 -10.09
CA ILE A 77 -10.44 12.25 -9.21
C ILE A 77 -9.04 11.67 -9.41
N VAL A 78 -8.05 12.52 -9.61
CA VAL A 78 -6.64 12.15 -9.62
C VAL A 78 -6.00 12.89 -8.45
N GLU A 79 -5.60 12.18 -7.41
CA GLU A 79 -4.95 12.72 -6.23
C GLU A 79 -3.45 12.42 -6.26
N CYS A 80 -2.63 13.42 -5.97
CA CYS A 80 -1.19 13.24 -5.88
C CYS A 80 -0.55 14.22 -4.91
N TRP A 81 0.69 13.92 -4.54
CA TRP A 81 1.61 14.83 -3.85
C TRP A 81 2.58 15.45 -4.86
N ASN A 82 3.39 16.42 -4.44
CA ASN A 82 4.30 17.19 -5.31
C ASN A 82 5.15 16.28 -6.23
N HIS A 83 5.73 15.20 -5.70
CA HIS A 83 6.56 14.25 -6.47
C HIS A 83 5.76 13.40 -7.46
N GLY A 84 4.47 13.23 -7.22
CA GLY A 84 3.56 12.45 -8.07
C GLY A 84 3.01 13.22 -9.27
N LEU A 85 3.22 14.53 -9.34
CA LEU A 85 2.64 15.40 -10.37
C LEU A 85 2.95 14.97 -11.81
N PRO A 86 4.17 14.50 -12.16
CA PRO A 86 4.44 13.98 -13.51
C PRO A 86 3.57 12.77 -13.89
N ILE A 87 3.26 11.89 -12.93
CA ILE A 87 2.39 10.73 -13.14
C ILE A 87 0.94 11.20 -13.25
N ALA A 88 0.51 12.04 -12.31
CA ALA A 88 -0.86 12.52 -12.21
C ALA A 88 -1.29 13.30 -13.46
N THR A 89 -0.42 14.15 -14.01
CA THR A 89 -0.71 14.93 -15.22
C THR A 89 -0.89 14.03 -16.45
N GLU A 90 -0.12 12.93 -16.55
CA GLU A 90 -0.32 11.93 -17.60
C GLU A 90 -1.65 11.18 -17.42
N VAL A 91 -2.00 10.78 -16.19
CA VAL A 91 -3.31 10.17 -15.89
C VAL A 91 -4.46 11.10 -16.25
N VAL A 92 -4.37 12.39 -15.90
CA VAL A 92 -5.36 13.42 -16.27
C VAL A 92 -5.47 13.55 -17.80
N TYR A 93 -4.34 13.54 -18.51
CA TYR A 93 -4.35 13.56 -19.97
C TYR A 93 -5.06 12.33 -20.56
N GLN A 94 -4.72 11.12 -20.09
CA GLN A 94 -5.34 9.89 -20.58
C GLN A 94 -6.84 9.79 -20.21
N ALA A 95 -7.25 10.30 -19.05
CA ALA A 95 -8.67 10.42 -18.68
C ALA A 95 -9.43 11.33 -19.66
N ARG A 96 -8.88 12.52 -19.98
CA ARG A 96 -9.46 13.42 -20.99
C ARG A 96 -9.49 12.78 -22.38
N ALA A 97 -8.42 12.07 -22.75
CA ALA A 97 -8.36 11.34 -24.01
C ALA A 97 -9.40 10.21 -24.11
N ALA A 98 -9.82 9.64 -22.98
CA ALA A 98 -10.95 8.69 -22.90
C ALA A 98 -12.34 9.37 -22.88
N GLY A 99 -12.39 10.71 -22.89
CA GLY A 99 -13.63 11.48 -22.82
C GLY A 99 -14.19 11.67 -21.41
N ALA A 100 -13.43 11.32 -20.36
CA ALA A 100 -13.78 11.52 -18.97
C ALA A 100 -13.49 12.96 -18.50
N ARG A 101 -13.96 13.30 -17.30
CA ARG A 101 -13.86 14.63 -16.67
C ARG A 101 -12.99 14.55 -15.42
N PRO A 102 -11.66 14.75 -15.54
CA PRO A 102 -10.79 14.64 -14.39
C PRO A 102 -10.76 15.91 -13.53
N MET A 103 -10.70 15.72 -12.22
CA MET A 103 -10.31 16.70 -11.21
C MET A 103 -8.95 16.31 -10.63
N LEU A 104 -7.97 17.22 -10.64
CA LEU A 104 -6.67 17.01 -10.00
C LEU A 104 -6.73 17.57 -8.57
N LEU A 105 -6.54 16.70 -7.58
CA LEU A 105 -6.34 17.05 -6.17
C LEU A 105 -4.84 16.97 -5.89
N LEU A 106 -4.24 18.09 -5.50
CA LEU A 106 -2.81 18.19 -5.19
C LEU A 106 -2.64 18.43 -3.69
N GLU A 107 -2.00 17.47 -3.03
CA GLU A 107 -1.51 17.60 -1.66
C GLU A 107 -0.13 18.25 -1.69
N ASP A 108 -0.06 19.53 -1.34
CA ASP A 108 1.22 20.23 -1.22
C ASP A 108 1.96 19.79 0.06
N GLU A 109 3.03 19.04 -0.10
CA GLU A 109 3.77 18.39 0.97
C GLU A 109 4.35 19.38 1.99
N ASP A 110 4.88 20.51 1.53
CA ASP A 110 5.47 21.52 2.41
C ASP A 110 4.39 22.20 3.26
N THR A 111 3.23 22.52 2.67
CA THR A 111 2.08 23.04 3.39
C THR A 111 1.50 22.00 4.37
N TYR A 112 1.41 20.73 3.95
CA TYR A 112 0.99 19.64 4.81
C TYR A 112 1.90 19.52 6.05
N TRP A 113 3.22 19.43 5.86
CA TRP A 113 4.15 19.28 6.97
C TRP A 113 4.24 20.52 7.87
N ARG A 114 4.12 21.72 7.29
CA ARG A 114 4.00 22.95 8.09
C ARG A 114 2.76 22.88 8.99
N SER A 115 1.64 22.41 8.46
CA SER A 115 0.39 22.26 9.21
C SER A 115 0.55 21.26 10.35
N VAL A 116 1.05 20.05 10.05
CA VAL A 116 1.34 19.02 11.06
C VAL A 116 2.27 19.55 12.14
N LYS A 117 3.35 20.25 11.78
CA LYS A 117 4.32 20.78 12.74
C LYS A 117 3.72 21.89 13.62
N THR A 118 3.05 22.87 13.03
CA THR A 118 2.75 24.15 13.69
C THR A 118 1.33 24.27 14.24
N LEU A 119 0.35 23.53 13.71
CA LEU A 119 -1.04 23.62 14.16
C LEU A 119 -1.34 22.65 15.32
N PRO A 120 -2.36 22.94 16.15
CA PRO A 120 -2.87 22.01 17.14
C PRO A 120 -3.62 20.84 16.46
N GLU A 121 -3.61 19.65 17.08
CA GLU A 121 -4.21 18.42 16.54
C GLU A 121 -5.69 18.58 16.15
N SER A 122 -6.45 19.40 16.89
CA SER A 122 -7.87 19.66 16.62
C SER A 122 -8.15 20.38 15.29
N LYS A 123 -7.12 20.93 14.64
CA LYS A 123 -7.21 21.59 13.32
C LYS A 123 -6.71 20.72 12.18
N LEU A 124 -6.17 19.54 12.46
CA LEU A 124 -5.66 18.61 11.46
C LEU A 124 -6.74 17.61 11.02
N GLY A 125 -6.55 17.00 9.85
CA GLY A 125 -7.37 15.88 9.37
C GLY A 125 -8.83 16.23 9.08
N GLN A 126 -9.12 17.49 8.78
CA GLN A 126 -10.47 17.93 8.40
C GLN A 126 -10.60 18.01 6.88
N VAL A 127 -11.50 17.19 6.33
CA VAL A 127 -11.81 17.20 4.90
C VAL A 127 -12.98 18.13 4.63
N GLY A 128 -12.83 19.00 3.62
CA GLY A 128 -13.84 19.99 3.25
C GLY A 128 -15.12 19.37 2.68
N SER A 129 -16.25 20.04 2.88
CA SER A 129 -17.55 19.57 2.34
C SER A 129 -17.58 19.49 0.80
N HIS A 130 -16.74 20.27 0.13
CA HIS A 130 -16.60 20.25 -1.33
C HIS A 130 -15.89 18.98 -1.82
N GLU A 131 -14.83 18.55 -1.13
CA GLU A 131 -14.12 17.30 -1.45
C GLU A 131 -15.02 16.08 -1.21
N TRP A 132 -15.78 16.09 -0.10
CA TRP A 132 -16.77 15.04 0.14
C TRP A 132 -17.86 14.94 -0.92
N LYS A 133 -18.27 16.08 -1.50
CA LYS A 133 -19.20 16.08 -2.63
C LYS A 133 -18.52 15.58 -3.91
N ALA A 134 -17.27 15.94 -4.14
CA ALA A 134 -16.52 15.40 -5.28
C ALA A 134 -16.40 13.87 -5.23
N ILE A 135 -16.09 13.29 -4.06
CA ILE A 135 -16.05 11.82 -3.86
C ILE A 135 -17.44 11.18 -4.02
N ALA A 136 -18.52 11.90 -3.74
CA ALA A 136 -19.90 11.42 -3.95
C ALA A 136 -20.31 11.36 -5.42
N GLU A 137 -19.74 12.23 -6.25
CA GLU A 137 -20.05 12.37 -7.68
C GLU A 137 -18.99 11.73 -8.59
N ALA A 138 -17.93 11.15 -8.02
CA ALA A 138 -16.84 10.52 -8.75
C ALA A 138 -17.16 9.07 -9.11
N ASP A 139 -16.80 8.68 -10.32
CA ASP A 139 -16.91 7.32 -10.84
C ASP A 139 -15.57 6.57 -10.75
N GLY A 140 -14.47 7.31 -10.73
CA GLY A 140 -13.10 6.81 -10.66
C GLY A 140 -12.21 7.65 -9.75
N TYR A 141 -11.24 7.01 -9.11
CA TYR A 141 -10.26 7.67 -8.25
C TYR A 141 -8.87 7.06 -8.46
N VAL A 142 -7.89 7.89 -8.79
CA VAL A 142 -6.49 7.48 -8.95
C VAL A 142 -5.67 8.20 -7.89
N PHE A 143 -4.97 7.45 -7.06
CA PHE A 143 -4.13 8.00 -5.99
C PHE A 143 -2.66 7.70 -6.24
N ILE A 144 -1.84 8.74 -6.30
CA ILE A 144 -0.39 8.66 -6.31
C ILE A 144 0.09 9.03 -4.89
N PRO A 145 0.45 8.04 -4.06
CA PRO A 145 0.65 8.26 -2.63
C PRO A 145 1.81 9.17 -2.30
N GLY A 146 1.65 9.88 -1.19
CA GLY A 146 2.71 10.50 -0.41
C GLY A 146 2.43 10.30 1.08
N PRO A 147 3.08 11.06 1.96
CA PRO A 147 4.18 11.99 1.70
C PRO A 147 5.42 11.32 1.07
N ALA A 148 6.23 12.11 0.37
CA ALA A 148 7.48 11.63 -0.22
C ALA A 148 8.48 11.21 0.85
N ASP A 149 8.58 11.98 1.94
CA ASP A 149 9.50 11.71 3.04
C ASP A 149 8.81 10.95 4.18
N ILE A 150 9.04 9.64 4.20
CA ILE A 150 8.51 8.73 5.22
C ILE A 150 9.06 9.02 6.63
N THR A 151 10.24 9.65 6.74
CA THR A 151 10.87 9.88 8.05
C THR A 151 10.13 10.95 8.86
N LYS A 152 9.50 11.91 8.17
CA LYS A 152 8.68 12.95 8.79
C LYS A 152 7.41 12.39 9.44
N ILE A 153 6.90 11.25 8.97
CA ILE A 153 5.78 10.54 9.60
C ILE A 153 6.18 10.09 11.01
N ARG A 154 7.36 9.47 11.12
CA ARG A 154 7.92 9.04 12.40
C ARG A 154 8.15 10.22 13.35
N GLU A 155 8.69 11.33 12.85
CA GLU A 155 8.93 12.53 13.65
C GLU A 155 7.65 13.21 14.13
N ALA A 156 6.58 13.16 13.33
CA ALA A 156 5.30 13.76 13.67
C ALA A 156 4.52 12.98 14.74
N GLY A 157 4.75 11.66 14.87
CA GLY A 157 4.10 10.80 15.86
C GLY A 157 2.57 10.97 15.82
N LYS A 158 1.96 11.24 16.99
CA LYS A 158 0.49 11.37 17.14
C LYS A 158 -0.13 12.45 16.26
N LYS A 159 0.62 13.51 15.92
CA LYS A 159 0.10 14.55 15.03
C LYS A 159 -0.16 14.02 13.61
N TYR A 160 0.61 13.03 13.16
CA TYR A 160 0.33 12.38 11.88
C TYR A 160 -0.98 11.57 11.93
N SER A 161 -1.23 10.86 13.03
CA SER A 161 -2.51 10.15 13.24
C SER A 161 -3.70 11.12 13.26
N ALA A 162 -3.56 12.30 13.87
CA ALA A 162 -4.58 13.34 13.82
C ALA A 162 -4.77 13.89 12.39
N ALA A 163 -3.68 14.13 11.66
CA ALA A 163 -3.72 14.64 10.28
C ALA A 163 -4.36 13.68 9.28
N THR A 164 -4.35 12.38 9.57
CA THR A 164 -4.90 11.32 8.70
C THR A 164 -6.16 10.67 9.28
N ALA A 165 -6.77 11.27 10.31
CA ALA A 165 -7.93 10.72 11.00
C ALA A 165 -9.18 10.56 10.10
N TYR A 166 -9.24 11.28 8.98
CA TYR A 166 -10.33 11.19 8.00
C TYR A 166 -10.32 9.91 7.16
N ASN A 167 -9.21 9.15 7.11
CA ASN A 167 -9.03 8.04 6.18
C ASN A 167 -10.13 6.97 6.31
N GLU A 168 -10.55 6.61 7.52
CA GLU A 168 -11.59 5.61 7.76
C GLU A 168 -12.91 6.04 7.11
N GLU A 169 -13.25 7.31 7.28
CA GLU A 169 -14.44 7.91 6.70
C GLU A 169 -14.32 8.00 5.17
N TRP A 170 -13.14 8.30 4.65
CA TRP A 170 -12.87 8.30 3.21
C TRP A 170 -13.17 6.93 2.60
N TYR A 171 -12.59 5.85 3.12
CA TYR A 171 -12.80 4.49 2.59
C TYR A 171 -14.26 4.06 2.72
N ARG A 172 -14.90 4.39 3.85
CA ARG A 172 -16.32 4.11 4.05
C ARG A 172 -17.19 4.81 3.01
N ARG A 173 -16.89 6.07 2.66
CA ARG A 173 -17.61 6.81 1.62
C ARG A 173 -17.32 6.28 0.22
N ALA A 174 -16.06 6.01 -0.11
CA ALA A 174 -15.66 5.46 -1.38
C ALA A 174 -16.38 4.12 -1.66
N LYS A 175 -16.39 3.22 -0.67
CA LYS A 175 -17.14 1.94 -0.72
C LYS A 175 -18.64 2.17 -0.88
N ARG A 176 -19.25 3.06 -0.09
CA ARG A 176 -20.68 3.39 -0.19
C ARG A 176 -21.07 3.93 -1.56
N ASN A 177 -20.20 4.75 -2.16
CA ASN A 177 -20.43 5.36 -3.47
C ASN A 177 -20.00 4.44 -4.62
N ARG A 178 -19.51 3.22 -4.33
CA ARG A 178 -19.04 2.25 -5.32
C ARG A 178 -17.95 2.80 -6.25
N LEU A 179 -17.09 3.65 -5.69
CA LEU A 179 -16.00 4.33 -6.41
C LEU A 179 -14.96 3.31 -6.87
N ARG A 180 -14.61 3.30 -8.16
CA ARG A 180 -13.51 2.46 -8.67
C ARG A 180 -12.18 3.17 -8.45
N GLY A 181 -11.35 2.61 -7.59
CA GLY A 181 -10.11 3.23 -7.16
C GLY A 181 -8.85 2.49 -7.60
N ALA A 182 -7.78 3.23 -7.88
CA ALA A 182 -6.46 2.68 -8.17
C ALA A 182 -5.40 3.44 -7.38
N ARG A 183 -4.58 2.72 -6.62
CA ARG A 183 -3.39 3.26 -5.94
C ARG A 183 -2.15 2.94 -6.75
N LEU A 184 -1.43 3.97 -7.16
CA LEU A 184 -0.20 3.85 -7.94
C LEU A 184 1.01 3.86 -6.99
N GLY A 185 1.51 2.68 -6.64
CA GLY A 185 2.67 2.47 -5.77
C GLY A 185 3.95 3.17 -6.23
N LEU A 186 4.00 3.63 -7.47
CA LEU A 186 5.06 4.52 -7.96
C LEU A 186 5.16 5.82 -7.16
N GLY A 187 4.09 6.26 -6.50
CA GLY A 187 4.14 7.38 -5.56
C GLY A 187 5.03 7.14 -4.33
N TYR A 188 5.31 5.88 -3.96
CA TYR A 188 6.27 5.59 -2.88
C TYR A 188 7.72 5.60 -3.36
N VAL A 189 7.98 5.58 -4.67
CA VAL A 189 9.33 5.57 -5.24
C VAL A 189 9.89 6.99 -5.24
N THR A 190 10.40 7.41 -4.09
CA THR A 190 10.92 8.76 -3.87
C THR A 190 12.36 8.74 -3.40
N GLU A 191 13.09 9.82 -3.68
CA GLU A 191 14.48 9.95 -3.24
C GLU A 191 14.64 9.88 -1.72
N PRO A 192 13.81 10.55 -0.89
CA PRO A 192 13.91 10.40 0.57
C PRO A 192 13.73 8.95 1.04
N ARG A 193 12.74 8.21 0.51
CA ARG A 193 12.51 6.80 0.86
C ARG A 193 13.65 5.91 0.41
N ALA A 194 14.16 6.11 -0.82
CA ALA A 194 15.30 5.38 -1.32
C ALA A 194 16.52 5.58 -0.41
N ARG A 195 16.80 6.81 0.04
CA ARG A 195 17.86 7.08 1.01
C ARG A 195 17.62 6.40 2.37
N SER A 196 16.41 6.45 2.91
CA SER A 196 16.08 5.84 4.21
C SER A 196 16.27 4.32 4.20
N TYR A 197 15.92 3.67 3.10
CA TYR A 197 15.95 2.21 2.97
C TYR A 197 17.21 1.68 2.27
N GLY A 198 18.07 2.57 1.74
CA GLY A 198 19.30 2.19 1.04
C GLY A 198 19.05 1.59 -0.34
N PHE A 199 17.98 2.01 -1.03
CA PHE A 199 17.67 1.54 -2.38
C PHE A 199 18.42 2.32 -3.46
N ASP A 200 18.81 1.60 -4.52
CA ASP A 200 19.11 2.21 -5.82
C ASP A 200 17.79 2.73 -6.42
N LEU A 201 17.61 4.05 -6.42
CA LEU A 201 16.37 4.69 -6.86
C LEU A 201 16.02 4.37 -8.33
N PRO A 202 16.94 4.52 -9.31
CA PRO A 202 16.70 4.06 -10.68
C PRO A 202 16.26 2.59 -10.77
N ALA A 203 16.93 1.67 -10.07
CA ALA A 203 16.60 0.25 -10.11
C ALA A 203 15.23 -0.06 -9.47
N TRP A 204 14.93 0.60 -8.35
CA TRP A 204 13.63 0.47 -7.68
C TRP A 204 12.50 0.96 -8.57
N ARG A 205 12.70 2.12 -9.21
CA ARG A 205 11.75 2.72 -10.14
C ARG A 205 11.48 1.83 -11.35
N GLU A 206 12.53 1.29 -11.97
CA GLU A 206 12.39 0.37 -13.10
C GLU A 206 11.59 -0.87 -12.68
N MET A 207 11.91 -1.46 -11.53
CA MET A 207 11.17 -2.61 -11.00
C MET A 207 9.68 -2.29 -10.81
N VAL A 208 9.34 -1.18 -10.15
CA VAL A 208 7.94 -0.81 -9.88
C VAL A 208 7.18 -0.51 -11.18
N LEU A 209 7.81 0.13 -12.17
CA LEU A 209 7.20 0.37 -13.49
C LEU A 209 6.97 -0.94 -14.26
N ALA A 210 7.96 -1.84 -14.28
CA ALA A 210 7.84 -3.15 -14.94
C ALA A 210 6.75 -4.01 -14.28
N ALA A 211 6.72 -4.04 -12.95
CA ALA A 211 5.70 -4.74 -12.16
C ALA A 211 4.31 -4.14 -12.39
N SER A 212 4.18 -2.81 -12.52
CA SER A 212 2.90 -2.14 -12.76
C SER A 212 2.38 -2.31 -14.19
N SER A 213 3.24 -2.76 -15.10
CA SER A 213 2.92 -2.99 -16.52
C SER A 213 2.51 -4.43 -16.82
N VAL A 214 2.46 -5.30 -15.80
CA VAL A 214 2.00 -6.68 -15.93
C VAL A 214 0.57 -6.74 -16.47
N ASP A 215 0.28 -7.74 -17.31
CA ASP A 215 -1.10 -8.00 -17.74
C ASP A 215 -1.90 -8.62 -16.58
N GLY A 216 -2.90 -7.89 -16.07
CA GLY A 216 -3.78 -8.41 -15.01
C GLY A 216 -4.43 -9.74 -15.37
N GLN A 217 -4.71 -10.01 -16.65
CA GLN A 217 -5.22 -11.32 -17.06
C GLN A 217 -4.19 -12.45 -16.87
N GLN A 218 -2.90 -12.16 -16.95
CA GLN A 218 -1.86 -13.12 -16.59
C GLN A 218 -1.87 -13.41 -15.10
N ILE A 219 -2.01 -12.38 -14.25
CA ILE A 219 -2.16 -12.55 -12.80
C ILE A 219 -3.39 -13.41 -12.49
N VAL A 220 -4.55 -13.12 -13.10
CA VAL A 220 -5.78 -13.91 -12.90
C VAL A 220 -5.58 -15.38 -13.28
N ARG A 221 -4.91 -15.68 -14.40
CA ARG A 221 -4.68 -17.07 -14.84
C ARG A 221 -3.85 -17.86 -13.83
N THR A 222 -2.76 -17.28 -13.33
CA THR A 222 -1.90 -17.92 -12.33
C THR A 222 -2.58 -17.96 -10.97
N GLY A 223 -3.15 -16.83 -10.53
CA GLY A 223 -3.85 -16.66 -9.27
C GLY A 223 -5.01 -17.64 -9.11
N ARG A 224 -5.82 -17.88 -10.15
CA ARG A 224 -6.91 -18.88 -10.11
C ARG A 224 -6.44 -20.29 -9.80
N LYS A 225 -5.24 -20.69 -10.22
CA LYS A 225 -4.68 -22.00 -9.88
C LYS A 225 -4.30 -22.05 -8.41
N VAL A 226 -3.67 -21.00 -7.91
CA VAL A 226 -3.22 -20.87 -6.51
C VAL A 226 -4.42 -20.76 -5.56
N THR A 227 -5.35 -19.83 -5.80
CA THR A 227 -6.54 -19.64 -4.96
C THR A 227 -7.47 -20.84 -4.96
N LYS A 228 -7.53 -21.63 -6.03
CA LYS A 228 -8.26 -22.91 -6.03
C LYS A 228 -7.70 -23.92 -5.02
N ALA A 229 -6.39 -23.88 -4.76
CA ALA A 229 -5.78 -24.71 -3.72
C ALA A 229 -6.01 -24.10 -2.33
N LEU A 230 -5.83 -22.79 -2.18
CA LEU A 230 -5.99 -22.07 -0.91
C LEU A 230 -7.44 -22.04 -0.39
N ALA A 231 -8.45 -22.03 -1.28
CA ALA A 231 -9.87 -21.94 -0.90
C ALA A 231 -10.48 -23.28 -0.47
N LYS A 232 -9.70 -24.36 -0.41
CA LYS A 232 -10.16 -25.68 0.02
C LYS A 232 -9.69 -25.97 1.45
N LYS A 233 -10.32 -26.98 2.08
CA LYS A 233 -9.74 -27.56 3.29
C LYS A 233 -8.46 -28.31 2.96
N GLY A 234 -7.46 -28.20 3.80
CA GLY A 234 -6.18 -28.87 3.64
C GLY A 234 -5.13 -28.33 4.60
N ARG A 235 -3.95 -28.93 4.62
CA ARG A 235 -2.81 -28.52 5.44
C ARG A 235 -1.76 -27.82 4.59
N VAL A 236 -1.41 -26.59 4.97
CA VAL A 236 -0.30 -25.82 4.38
C VAL A 236 0.97 -26.11 5.16
N GLU A 237 2.05 -26.43 4.46
CA GLU A 237 3.38 -26.58 5.05
C GLU A 237 4.36 -25.67 4.32
N ILE A 238 5.08 -24.84 5.07
CA ILE A 238 6.06 -23.87 4.59
C ILE A 238 7.42 -24.25 5.18
N SER A 239 8.42 -24.45 4.31
CA SER A 239 9.80 -24.70 4.74
C SER A 239 10.80 -23.84 3.98
N HIS A 240 11.90 -23.48 4.64
CA HIS A 240 13.00 -22.75 4.01
C HIS A 240 14.35 -23.07 4.71
N PRO A 241 15.48 -23.15 3.98
CA PRO A 241 16.80 -23.47 4.55
C PRO A 241 17.29 -22.54 5.67
N ASN A 242 16.70 -21.36 5.83
CA ASN A 242 17.03 -20.42 6.93
C ASN A 242 16.46 -20.85 8.30
N GLY A 243 15.83 -22.02 8.39
CA GLY A 243 15.23 -22.55 9.61
C GLY A 243 13.72 -22.31 9.72
N THR A 244 13.06 -21.81 8.67
CA THR A 244 11.60 -21.78 8.63
C THR A 244 11.07 -23.21 8.49
N GLN A 245 10.19 -23.59 9.42
CA GLN A 245 9.37 -24.78 9.38
C GLN A 245 8.05 -24.43 10.06
N PHE A 246 7.00 -24.23 9.26
CA PHE A 246 5.71 -23.77 9.75
C PHE A 246 4.58 -24.53 9.05
N SER A 247 3.51 -24.83 9.76
CA SER A 247 2.30 -25.38 9.16
C SER A 247 1.03 -24.78 9.75
N CYS A 248 -0.01 -24.66 8.95
CA CYS A 248 -1.34 -24.28 9.39
C CYS A 248 -2.40 -24.97 8.51
N ASP A 249 -3.65 -24.92 8.93
CA ASP A 249 -4.78 -25.53 8.24
C ASP A 249 -5.59 -24.48 7.48
N LEU A 250 -6.17 -24.92 6.37
CA LEU A 250 -7.17 -24.18 5.62
C LEU A 250 -8.55 -24.74 5.98
N VAL A 251 -9.50 -23.86 6.26
CA VAL A 251 -10.88 -24.22 6.63
C VAL A 251 -11.89 -24.06 5.49
N GLY A 252 -11.40 -23.72 4.29
CA GLY A 252 -12.26 -23.42 3.13
C GLY A 252 -12.79 -21.98 3.14
N ASN A 253 -12.05 -21.04 3.72
CA ASN A 253 -12.34 -19.62 3.57
C ASN A 253 -12.16 -19.18 2.10
N PRO A 254 -12.87 -18.13 1.66
CA PRO A 254 -12.61 -17.53 0.35
C PRO A 254 -11.15 -17.09 0.23
N ALA A 255 -10.52 -17.39 -0.91
CA ALA A 255 -9.21 -16.86 -1.27
C ALA A 255 -9.39 -15.78 -2.34
N GLY A 256 -8.62 -14.69 -2.25
CA GLY A 256 -8.69 -13.53 -3.16
C GLY A 256 -7.48 -13.44 -4.09
N ILE A 257 -7.62 -12.61 -5.13
CA ILE A 257 -6.54 -12.25 -6.05
C ILE A 257 -6.54 -10.72 -6.13
N GLU A 258 -5.38 -10.09 -5.92
CA GLU A 258 -5.16 -8.69 -6.32
C GLU A 258 -4.51 -8.70 -7.71
N ASP A 259 -5.33 -8.44 -8.73
CA ASP A 259 -4.94 -8.48 -10.15
C ASP A 259 -4.83 -7.08 -10.77
N GLY A 260 -5.07 -6.02 -9.98
CA GLY A 260 -5.00 -4.64 -10.44
C GLY A 260 -6.21 -4.22 -11.29
N ILE A 261 -7.34 -4.94 -11.20
CA ILE A 261 -8.58 -4.65 -11.94
C ILE A 261 -9.73 -4.49 -10.94
N ILE A 262 -10.56 -3.45 -11.13
CA ILE A 262 -11.80 -3.29 -10.37
C ILE A 262 -12.99 -3.70 -11.23
N THR A 263 -13.56 -4.84 -10.90
CA THR A 263 -14.76 -5.39 -11.52
C THR A 263 -16.02 -4.98 -10.78
N LYS A 264 -17.19 -5.29 -11.36
CA LYS A 264 -18.47 -5.07 -10.68
C LYS A 264 -18.60 -5.98 -9.45
N GLU A 265 -18.11 -7.21 -9.57
CA GLU A 265 -18.11 -8.22 -8.52
C GLU A 265 -17.28 -7.75 -7.31
N ASP A 266 -16.14 -7.11 -7.54
CA ASP A 266 -15.32 -6.51 -6.47
C ASP A 266 -16.12 -5.45 -5.70
N LEU A 267 -16.78 -4.54 -6.43
CA LEU A 267 -17.62 -3.50 -5.82
C LEU A 267 -18.81 -4.08 -5.05
N ASP A 268 -19.36 -5.22 -5.48
CA ASP A 268 -20.46 -5.92 -4.79
C ASP A 268 -19.98 -6.60 -3.49
N GLN A 269 -18.71 -7.02 -3.45
CA GLN A 269 -18.02 -7.47 -2.22
C GLN A 269 -17.51 -6.26 -1.40
N GLY A 270 -17.54 -5.08 -2.01
CA GLY A 270 -17.11 -3.83 -1.43
C GLY A 270 -15.60 -3.67 -1.39
N GLU A 271 -14.89 -4.34 -2.29
CA GLU A 271 -13.52 -4.09 -2.69
C GLU A 271 -13.54 -3.05 -3.81
N ASN A 272 -12.97 -1.87 -3.54
CA ASN A 272 -13.15 -0.72 -4.42
C ASN A 272 -11.82 -0.02 -4.76
N MET A 273 -10.70 -0.62 -4.39
CA MET A 273 -9.35 -0.09 -4.59
C MET A 273 -8.43 -1.19 -5.09
N ALA A 274 -7.83 -0.99 -6.26
CA ALA A 274 -6.79 -1.84 -6.80
C ALA A 274 -5.42 -1.26 -6.46
N ASN A 275 -4.44 -2.12 -6.15
CA ASN A 275 -3.06 -1.72 -5.95
C ASN A 275 -2.23 -2.01 -7.20
N LEU A 276 -1.44 -1.02 -7.64
CA LEU A 276 -0.49 -1.17 -8.74
C LEU A 276 0.92 -0.85 -8.24
N PRO A 277 1.89 -1.76 -8.37
CA PRO A 277 1.80 -3.07 -9.03
C PRO A 277 0.93 -4.09 -8.27
N ALA A 278 0.20 -4.90 -9.02
CA ALA A 278 -0.64 -5.99 -8.52
C ALA A 278 0.13 -7.32 -8.51
N GLY A 279 -0.47 -8.38 -7.96
CA GLY A 279 0.05 -9.74 -8.05
C GLY A 279 0.12 -10.46 -6.73
N GLU A 280 -1.01 -10.60 -6.04
CA GLU A 280 -1.12 -11.33 -4.77
C GLU A 280 -2.24 -12.36 -4.87
N ALA A 281 -2.06 -13.51 -4.20
CA ALA A 281 -3.11 -14.47 -3.92
C ALA A 281 -3.13 -14.77 -2.43
N PHE A 282 -4.20 -14.36 -1.75
CA PHE A 282 -4.26 -14.39 -0.30
C PHE A 282 -5.44 -15.21 0.24
N VAL A 283 -5.27 -15.72 1.45
CA VAL A 283 -6.31 -16.41 2.21
C VAL A 283 -6.11 -16.20 3.71
N VAL A 284 -7.21 -16.14 4.46
CA VAL A 284 -7.16 -16.29 5.91
C VAL A 284 -7.20 -17.79 6.25
N PRO A 285 -6.11 -18.38 6.76
CA PRO A 285 -6.10 -19.77 7.22
C PRO A 285 -6.96 -19.93 8.48
N ASP A 286 -7.05 -21.13 9.05
CA ASP A 286 -7.62 -21.27 10.39
C ASP A 286 -6.73 -20.53 11.40
N VAL A 287 -7.25 -19.44 11.95
CA VAL A 287 -6.57 -18.61 12.95
C VAL A 287 -6.24 -19.36 14.26
N LYS A 288 -6.80 -20.56 14.45
CA LYS A 288 -6.52 -21.47 15.57
C LYS A 288 -5.55 -22.59 15.20
N SER A 289 -5.05 -22.60 13.96
CA SER A 289 -4.03 -23.50 13.46
C SER A 289 -2.78 -22.70 13.17
N GLY A 290 -1.61 -23.30 13.34
CA GLY A 290 -0.35 -22.60 13.17
C GLY A 290 0.66 -23.08 14.18
N ASP A 291 1.60 -23.88 13.73
CA ASP A 291 2.64 -24.46 14.56
C ASP A 291 3.99 -24.34 13.86
N GLY A 292 5.03 -24.05 14.66
CA GLY A 292 6.41 -24.00 14.18
C GLY A 292 6.99 -22.59 14.19
N THR A 293 7.99 -22.35 13.35
CA THR A 293 8.74 -21.08 13.31
C THR A 293 8.89 -20.58 11.88
N ILE A 294 8.66 -19.28 11.72
CA ILE A 294 8.92 -18.53 10.49
C ILE A 294 10.11 -17.60 10.73
N VAL A 295 11.05 -17.62 9.80
CA VAL A 295 12.21 -16.71 9.78
C VAL A 295 12.11 -15.88 8.51
N PHE A 296 11.62 -14.65 8.60
CA PHE A 296 11.52 -13.77 7.43
C PHE A 296 12.93 -13.43 6.92
N ASP A 297 13.17 -13.68 5.63
CA ASP A 297 14.47 -13.45 5.00
C ASP A 297 14.61 -12.03 4.45
N GLN A 298 13.48 -11.38 4.14
CA GLN A 298 13.43 -9.96 3.79
C GLN A 298 13.22 -9.08 5.03
N PRO A 299 13.82 -7.89 5.08
CA PRO A 299 13.63 -6.95 6.19
C PRO A 299 12.23 -6.33 6.14
N ILE A 300 11.67 -6.03 7.31
CA ILE A 300 10.37 -5.34 7.43
C ILE A 300 10.62 -3.84 7.46
N ALA A 301 9.94 -3.11 6.57
CA ALA A 301 10.00 -1.66 6.53
C ALA A 301 9.19 -1.05 7.69
N TRP A 302 9.80 -0.11 8.41
CA TRP A 302 9.11 0.64 9.46
C TRP A 302 9.52 2.10 9.40
N LEU A 303 8.69 2.92 8.77
CA LEU A 303 8.80 4.39 8.76
C LEU A 303 10.24 4.92 8.53
N GLY A 304 10.88 4.45 7.46
CA GLY A 304 12.26 4.79 7.10
C GLY A 304 13.35 4.04 7.88
N ARG A 305 13.02 2.98 8.61
CA ARG A 305 13.96 2.06 9.29
C ARG A 305 13.69 0.62 8.84
N TRP A 306 14.72 -0.21 8.92
CA TRP A 306 14.60 -1.65 8.69
C TRP A 306 14.49 -2.42 10.00
N ILE A 307 13.60 -3.39 10.06
CA ILE A 307 13.60 -4.42 11.11
C ILE A 307 14.10 -5.70 10.45
N ARG A 308 15.24 -6.23 10.92
CA ARG A 308 15.94 -7.33 10.24
C ARG A 308 15.94 -8.61 11.05
N GLY A 309 16.01 -9.74 10.34
CA GLY A 309 16.16 -11.06 10.95
C GLY A 309 14.99 -11.42 11.86
N VAL A 310 13.78 -11.03 11.45
CA VAL A 310 12.56 -11.23 12.21
C VAL A 310 12.21 -12.72 12.24
N ARG A 311 11.99 -13.25 13.43
CA ARG A 311 11.60 -14.64 13.69
C ARG A 311 10.32 -14.65 14.48
N VAL A 312 9.39 -15.53 14.13
CA VAL A 312 8.10 -15.67 14.78
C VAL A 312 7.82 -17.15 15.03
N ALA A 313 7.52 -17.52 16.27
CA ALA A 313 7.12 -18.87 16.66
C ALA A 313 5.63 -18.93 16.96
N PHE A 314 4.97 -19.99 16.49
CA PHE A 314 3.56 -20.25 16.68
C PHE A 314 3.31 -21.57 17.41
N ASP A 315 2.24 -21.58 18.21
CA ASP A 315 1.67 -22.75 18.87
C ASP A 315 0.14 -22.61 18.84
N GLY A 316 -0.56 -23.54 18.18
CA GLY A 316 -2.02 -23.51 18.08
C GLY A 316 -2.59 -22.22 17.47
N GLY A 317 -1.93 -21.67 16.44
CA GLY A 317 -2.34 -20.46 15.73
C GLY A 317 -2.04 -19.15 16.47
N ARG A 318 -1.36 -19.21 17.62
CA ARG A 318 -0.93 -18.04 18.38
C ARG A 318 0.58 -17.83 18.27
N MET A 319 0.98 -16.61 17.99
CA MET A 319 2.37 -16.17 18.13
C MET A 319 2.77 -16.20 19.61
N THR A 320 3.63 -17.14 19.98
CA THR A 320 4.12 -17.31 21.35
C THR A 320 5.42 -16.56 21.59
N LYS A 321 6.18 -16.28 20.54
CA LYS A 321 7.45 -15.56 20.60
C LYS A 321 7.76 -14.87 19.29
N PHE A 322 8.34 -13.68 19.36
CA PHE A 322 9.04 -13.06 18.24
C PHE A 322 10.42 -12.54 18.67
N SER A 323 11.31 -12.38 17.70
CA SER A 323 12.57 -11.66 17.89
C SER A 323 13.06 -11.01 16.59
N ALA A 324 13.94 -10.01 16.67
CA ALA A 324 14.61 -9.44 15.51
C ALA A 324 16.10 -9.18 15.81
N SER A 325 16.98 -9.31 14.80
CA SER A 325 18.41 -9.02 14.97
C SER A 325 18.72 -7.53 14.96
N GLU A 326 17.82 -6.72 14.40
CA GLU A 326 17.94 -5.26 14.35
C GLU A 326 16.56 -4.65 14.60
N ASN A 327 16.50 -3.63 15.46
CA ASN A 327 15.31 -2.83 15.75
C ASN A 327 14.08 -3.62 16.24
N GLU A 328 14.28 -4.69 17.02
CA GLU A 328 13.19 -5.48 17.64
C GLU A 328 12.27 -4.63 18.53
N ASP A 329 12.83 -3.59 19.16
CA ASP A 329 12.11 -2.64 20.01
C ASP A 329 10.92 -2.00 19.29
N LEU A 330 11.01 -1.81 17.96
CA LEU A 330 9.91 -1.27 17.16
C LEU A 330 8.70 -2.21 17.12
N ILE A 331 8.92 -3.51 16.94
CA ILE A 331 7.83 -4.52 17.01
C ILE A 331 7.30 -4.60 18.44
N ARG A 332 8.22 -4.57 19.42
CA ARG A 332 7.87 -4.74 20.84
C ARG A 332 6.99 -3.61 21.36
N THR A 333 7.30 -2.37 21.03
CA THR A 333 6.46 -1.21 21.39
C THR A 333 5.06 -1.34 20.81
N GLU A 334 4.93 -1.60 19.51
CA GLU A 334 3.62 -1.79 18.86
C GLU A 334 2.85 -2.95 19.48
N TRP A 335 3.53 -4.05 19.79
CA TRP A 335 2.94 -5.20 20.46
C TRP A 335 2.39 -4.85 21.85
N GLU A 336 3.16 -4.12 22.67
CA GLU A 336 2.76 -3.77 24.03
C GLU A 336 1.56 -2.83 24.06
N GLU A 337 1.50 -1.88 23.12
CA GLU A 337 0.43 -0.88 23.04
C GLU A 337 -0.84 -1.41 22.37
N ALA A 338 -0.71 -2.45 21.54
CA ALA A 338 -1.82 -3.03 20.81
C ALA A 338 -2.88 -3.69 21.71
N LYS A 339 -4.12 -3.56 21.27
CA LYS A 339 -5.34 -4.06 21.89
C LYS A 339 -6.02 -5.12 21.02
N GLY A 340 -6.82 -5.93 21.69
CA GLY A 340 -7.52 -7.02 21.04
C GLY A 340 -6.61 -8.24 20.78
N PRO A 341 -7.09 -9.19 19.99
CA PRO A 341 -6.40 -10.45 19.65
C PRO A 341 -5.20 -10.24 18.69
N LYS A 342 -4.12 -9.64 19.21
CA LYS A 342 -2.90 -9.29 18.47
C LYS A 342 -2.01 -10.48 18.09
N ASP A 343 -2.16 -11.60 18.78
CA ASP A 343 -1.27 -12.76 18.69
C ASP A 343 -1.71 -13.81 17.67
N LEU A 344 -2.87 -13.64 17.02
CA LEU A 344 -3.39 -14.66 16.11
C LEU A 344 -2.68 -14.65 14.76
N LEU A 345 -2.59 -15.82 14.13
CA LEU A 345 -2.25 -15.94 12.72
C LEU A 345 -3.22 -15.09 11.88
N GLY A 346 -2.66 -14.18 11.10
CA GLY A 346 -3.41 -13.18 10.33
C GLY A 346 -3.89 -13.76 9.00
N TYR A 347 -3.01 -13.80 8.01
CA TYR A 347 -3.29 -14.34 6.68
C TYR A 347 -2.00 -14.82 6.01
N LEU A 348 -2.17 -15.57 4.93
CA LEU A 348 -1.11 -16.00 4.03
C LEU A 348 -1.28 -15.34 2.67
N ASP A 349 -0.17 -14.96 2.05
CA ASP A 349 -0.11 -14.50 0.67
C ASP A 349 0.92 -15.30 -0.14
N ILE A 350 0.65 -15.43 -1.44
CA ILE A 350 1.57 -15.94 -2.44
C ILE A 350 1.65 -14.91 -3.55
N GLY A 351 2.85 -14.36 -3.77
CA GLY A 351 3.09 -13.42 -4.85
C GLY A 351 2.92 -14.06 -6.22
N LEU A 352 2.43 -13.28 -7.18
CA LEU A 352 2.04 -13.72 -8.53
C LEU A 352 2.66 -12.87 -9.64
N ASN A 353 3.29 -11.73 -9.34
CA ASN A 353 3.81 -10.81 -10.34
C ASN A 353 5.17 -11.30 -10.86
N PRO A 354 5.27 -11.71 -12.14
CA PRO A 354 6.51 -12.22 -12.72
C PRO A 354 7.52 -11.12 -13.06
N ASN A 355 7.08 -9.86 -13.09
CA ASN A 355 7.92 -8.71 -13.42
C ASN A 355 8.49 -8.04 -12.16
N ALA A 356 7.92 -8.32 -10.98
CA ALA A 356 8.44 -7.83 -9.71
C ALA A 356 9.70 -8.60 -9.31
N ARG A 357 10.62 -7.92 -8.62
CA ARG A 357 11.87 -8.51 -8.11
C ARG A 357 12.02 -8.18 -6.63
N SER A 358 12.49 -9.15 -5.86
CA SER A 358 12.72 -8.98 -4.42
C SER A 358 13.86 -7.99 -4.14
N GLY A 359 13.91 -7.47 -2.91
CA GLY A 359 14.92 -6.51 -2.43
C GLY A 359 14.40 -5.07 -2.32
N PHE A 360 13.08 -4.87 -2.44
CA PHE A 360 12.42 -3.58 -2.31
C PHE A 360 11.12 -3.73 -1.49
N LEU A 361 10.34 -2.65 -1.31
CA LEU A 361 9.09 -2.70 -0.54
C LEU A 361 8.00 -3.61 -1.15
N GLN A 362 8.21 -4.14 -2.36
CA GLN A 362 7.23 -4.93 -3.12
C GLN A 362 7.49 -6.44 -3.04
N ASP A 363 8.26 -6.93 -2.05
CA ASP A 363 8.59 -8.36 -1.95
C ASP A 363 7.36 -9.29 -1.92
N VAL A 364 6.23 -8.83 -1.35
CA VAL A 364 4.99 -9.61 -1.22
C VAL A 364 4.38 -10.02 -2.56
N ILE A 365 4.53 -9.20 -3.60
CA ILE A 365 3.90 -9.45 -4.91
C ILE A 365 4.75 -10.30 -5.85
N VAL A 366 6.03 -10.52 -5.52
CA VAL A 366 6.97 -11.24 -6.40
C VAL A 366 6.52 -12.69 -6.57
N ALA A 367 6.41 -13.15 -7.82
CA ALA A 367 5.95 -14.49 -8.13
C ALA A 367 6.70 -15.58 -7.33
N GLY A 368 5.97 -16.34 -6.53
CA GLY A 368 6.50 -17.45 -5.72
C GLY A 368 7.11 -17.07 -4.36
N ASN A 369 7.15 -15.77 -4.01
CA ASN A 369 7.36 -15.37 -2.62
C ASN A 369 6.13 -15.69 -1.77
N VAL A 370 6.36 -15.96 -0.49
CA VAL A 370 5.30 -16.23 0.48
C VAL A 370 5.29 -15.11 1.50
N TYR A 371 4.12 -14.63 1.89
CA TYR A 371 3.97 -13.66 2.97
C TYR A 371 3.11 -14.25 4.08
N VAL A 372 3.51 -14.03 5.33
CA VAL A 372 2.73 -14.46 6.49
C VAL A 372 2.54 -13.29 7.44
N ALA A 373 1.31 -13.07 7.87
CA ALA A 373 0.93 -12.01 8.80
C ALA A 373 0.49 -12.54 10.16
N VAL A 374 0.63 -11.72 11.20
CA VAL A 374 0.15 -11.88 12.57
C VAL A 374 -0.69 -10.66 12.93
N GLY A 375 -1.77 -10.88 13.67
CA GLY A 375 -2.67 -9.84 14.12
C GLY A 375 -3.82 -9.59 13.14
N ALA A 376 -4.01 -8.34 12.73
CA ALA A 376 -5.19 -7.92 11.98
C ALA A 376 -5.39 -8.70 10.68
N ASN A 377 -6.63 -9.16 10.43
CA ASN A 377 -7.01 -9.80 9.16
C ASN A 377 -8.43 -9.48 8.69
N ASP A 378 -9.14 -8.57 9.37
CA ASP A 378 -10.53 -8.19 9.06
C ASP A 378 -10.70 -7.41 7.74
N GLU A 379 -9.60 -7.11 7.05
CA GLU A 379 -9.57 -6.55 5.68
C GLU A 379 -9.40 -7.62 4.60
N VAL A 380 -9.20 -8.88 4.98
CA VAL A 380 -9.05 -10.00 4.06
C VAL A 380 -10.38 -10.79 4.03
N PRO A 381 -10.90 -11.18 2.87
CA PRO A 381 -12.06 -12.06 2.76
C PRO A 381 -11.96 -13.29 3.68
N GLY A 382 -12.99 -13.52 4.49
CA GLY A 382 -13.03 -14.59 5.51
C GLY A 382 -12.40 -14.23 6.86
N GLY A 383 -11.67 -13.11 6.94
CA GLY A 383 -11.08 -12.58 8.16
C GLY A 383 -12.09 -11.96 9.12
N LYS A 384 -11.81 -12.06 10.41
CA LYS A 384 -12.66 -11.54 11.50
C LYS A 384 -11.84 -10.92 12.63
N ASN A 385 -10.52 -10.98 12.54
CA ASN A 385 -9.62 -10.60 13.60
C ASN A 385 -9.35 -9.10 13.54
N LYS A 386 -10.07 -8.33 14.36
CA LYS A 386 -9.87 -6.90 14.49
C LYS A 386 -8.98 -6.58 15.70
N THR A 387 -7.76 -6.17 15.40
CA THR A 387 -6.74 -5.66 16.33
C THR A 387 -6.01 -4.50 15.66
N ASP A 388 -5.31 -3.69 16.45
CA ASP A 388 -4.40 -2.63 15.99
C ASP A 388 -2.96 -3.13 15.84
N PHE A 389 -2.68 -4.40 16.14
CA PHE A 389 -1.37 -5.03 15.84
C PHE A 389 -1.34 -5.63 14.43
N TYR A 390 -0.20 -5.45 13.76
CA TYR A 390 0.12 -6.12 12.53
C TYR A 390 1.62 -6.37 12.45
N LEU A 391 2.00 -7.62 12.20
CA LEU A 391 3.37 -8.00 11.87
C LEU A 391 3.33 -8.97 10.70
N GLY A 392 3.95 -8.63 9.59
CA GLY A 392 4.06 -9.54 8.46
C GLY A 392 5.34 -9.35 7.68
N GLY A 393 5.79 -10.42 7.05
CA GLY A 393 7.03 -10.44 6.29
C GLY A 393 7.01 -11.46 5.17
N SER A 394 7.93 -11.27 4.23
CA SER A 394 8.11 -12.15 3.09
C SER A 394 9.16 -13.23 3.37
N LEU A 395 8.96 -14.37 2.72
CA LEU A 395 9.88 -15.48 2.55
C LEU A 395 10.16 -15.63 1.05
N THR A 396 11.36 -15.28 0.61
CA THR A 396 11.83 -15.65 -0.73
C THR A 396 12.34 -17.09 -0.70
N GLY A 397 12.30 -17.79 -1.85
CA GLY A 397 12.92 -19.11 -1.97
C GLY A 397 12.24 -20.24 -1.17
N ALA A 398 11.08 -20.02 -0.55
CA ALA A 398 10.39 -21.03 0.26
C ALA A 398 9.90 -22.23 -0.56
N ASN A 399 9.70 -23.37 0.10
CA ASN A 399 8.88 -24.45 -0.41
C ASN A 399 7.51 -24.40 0.28
N VAL A 400 6.44 -24.56 -0.50
CA VAL A 400 5.08 -24.62 0.03
C VAL A 400 4.37 -25.83 -0.53
N THR A 401 3.78 -26.62 0.35
CA THR A 401 2.87 -27.70 -0.03
C THR A 401 1.49 -27.50 0.58
N ILE A 402 0.47 -27.99 -0.10
CA ILE A 402 -0.90 -28.09 0.39
C ILE A 402 -1.34 -29.54 0.25
N ASP A 403 -1.62 -30.21 1.38
CA ASP A 403 -1.85 -31.66 1.45
C ASP A 403 -0.77 -32.49 0.73
N GLY A 404 0.51 -32.11 0.95
CA GLY A 404 1.66 -32.73 0.32
C GLY A 404 1.83 -32.44 -1.18
N ARG A 405 0.89 -31.74 -1.82
CA ARG A 405 1.05 -31.26 -3.20
C ARG A 405 1.83 -29.96 -3.18
N GLU A 406 2.95 -29.95 -3.89
CA GLU A 406 3.77 -28.76 -4.01
C GLU A 406 3.09 -27.65 -4.82
N VAL A 407 3.08 -26.44 -4.25
CA VAL A 407 2.57 -25.20 -4.85
C VAL A 407 3.71 -24.24 -5.17
N ILE A 408 4.74 -24.24 -4.32
CA ILE A 408 5.98 -23.47 -4.52
C ILE A 408 7.17 -24.39 -4.26
N ARG A 409 8.14 -24.39 -5.18
CA ARG A 409 9.43 -25.08 -5.07
C ARG A 409 10.56 -24.08 -5.15
N SER A 410 11.30 -23.92 -4.06
CA SER A 410 12.46 -23.02 -3.97
C SER A 410 12.15 -21.61 -4.50
N GLY A 411 11.00 -21.05 -4.10
CA GLY A 411 10.53 -19.73 -4.53
C GLY A 411 9.90 -19.67 -5.92
N ASN A 412 9.69 -20.81 -6.60
CA ASN A 412 9.04 -20.85 -7.91
C ASN A 412 7.66 -21.50 -7.81
N LEU A 413 6.65 -20.87 -8.41
CA LEU A 413 5.32 -21.46 -8.55
C LEU A 413 5.39 -22.74 -9.41
N THR A 414 4.75 -23.81 -8.96
CA THR A 414 4.77 -25.12 -9.65
C THR A 414 3.57 -25.33 -10.59
N THR A 415 2.82 -24.26 -10.85
CA THR A 415 1.47 -24.24 -11.44
C THR A 415 1.36 -24.66 -12.90
#